data_AF-A0A1D8PAA6-F1
#
_entry.id   AF-A0A1D8PAA6-F1
#
_cell.length_a   1.000
_cell.length_b   1.000
_cell.length_c   1.000
_cell.angle_alpha   90.00
_cell.angle_beta   90.00
_cell.angle_gamma   90.00
#
_symmetry.space_group_name_H-M   'P 1'
#
loop_
_entity.id
_entity.type
_entity.pdbx_description
1 polymer ?
#
loop_
_entity_poly.entity_id
_entity_poly.type
_entity_poly.pdbx_seq_one_letter_code
_entity_poly.pdbx_strand_id
1 'polypeptide(L)'
;MKNIFDDLHLYEIILLFLGVFLFLILCCALVYLIVKKENIKQILYFFAVPILMIGYSSIKEIQVNTLKISMQQSVKELSINPNNSNARIALENVTKKLESRAKSTQDLIAISESHLILENSEKAILYADKALKNQNKKLTNPLNMNNSDDEEEHKFDLKSIETVEKIKTLAKIQQGIKTNPNLLKDKPELIEKLNKIDTTQTKTIKYFDIKYLNQKIN
;
A
#
# COMPACT_ATOMS: atom_id res chain seq x y z
N MET A 1 -5.72 -17.65 9.35
CA MET A 1 -6.38 -17.40 8.02
C MET A 1 -6.49 -15.91 7.75
N LYS A 2 -5.81 -15.37 6.72
CA LYS A 2 -6.06 -14.00 6.25
C LYS A 2 -7.54 -13.86 5.89
N ASN A 3 -8.25 -12.89 6.46
CA ASN A 3 -9.60 -12.61 6.01
C ASN A 3 -9.50 -12.04 4.60
N ILE A 4 -9.97 -12.80 3.62
CA ILE A 4 -10.09 -12.37 2.21
C ILE A 4 -10.92 -11.10 2.02
N PHE A 5 -11.58 -10.60 3.07
CA PHE A 5 -12.37 -9.37 3.09
C PHE A 5 -11.58 -8.14 3.58
N ASP A 6 -10.40 -8.30 4.19
CA ASP A 6 -9.65 -7.18 4.78
C ASP A 6 -9.11 -6.20 3.74
N ASP A 7 -8.86 -6.68 2.52
CA ASP A 7 -8.37 -5.85 1.40
C ASP A 7 -9.53 -5.28 0.53
N LEU A 8 -10.79 -5.60 0.86
CA LEU A 8 -11.96 -5.11 0.12
C LEU A 8 -12.53 -3.85 0.77
N HIS A 9 -13.10 -2.97 -0.05
CA HIS A 9 -13.93 -1.88 0.46
C HIS A 9 -15.28 -2.39 0.97
N LEU A 10 -15.89 -1.65 1.92
CA LEU A 10 -17.19 -2.01 2.48
C LEU A 10 -18.25 -2.17 1.39
N TYR A 11 -18.25 -1.29 0.38
CA TYR A 11 -19.17 -1.39 -0.75
C TYR A 11 -18.90 -2.64 -1.62
N GLU A 12 -17.66 -3.11 -1.73
CA GLU A 12 -17.30 -4.34 -2.47
C GLU A 12 -17.81 -5.58 -1.74
N ILE A 13 -17.74 -5.58 -0.40
CA ILE A 13 -18.32 -6.64 0.43
C ILE A 13 -19.84 -6.67 0.26
N ILE A 14 -20.50 -5.50 0.34
CA ILE A 14 -21.96 -5.39 0.14
C ILE A 14 -22.34 -5.84 -1.27
N LEU A 15 -21.60 -5.41 -2.29
CA LEU A 15 -21.86 -5.79 -3.68
C LEU A 15 -21.69 -7.30 -3.90
N LEU A 16 -20.69 -7.91 -3.26
CA LEU A 16 -20.44 -9.35 -3.32
C LEU A 16 -21.58 -10.14 -2.66
N PHE A 17 -21.98 -9.77 -1.45
CA PHE A 17 -23.12 -10.40 -0.78
C PHE A 17 -24.42 -10.23 -1.57
N LEU A 18 -24.66 -9.03 -2.11
CA LEU A 18 -25.85 -8.75 -2.91
C LEU A 18 -25.83 -9.56 -4.22
N GLY A 19 -24.67 -9.69 -4.85
CA GLY A 19 -24.48 -10.52 -6.04
C GLY A 19 -24.76 -12.00 -5.77
N VAL A 20 -24.22 -12.56 -4.68
CA VAL A 20 -24.47 -13.96 -4.27
C VAL A 20 -25.94 -14.18 -3.93
N PHE A 21 -26.56 -13.26 -3.19
CA PHE A 21 -27.98 -13.35 -2.84
C PHE A 21 -28.87 -13.31 -4.08
N LEU A 22 -28.62 -12.38 -5.00
CA LEU A 22 -29.34 -12.28 -6.26
C LEU A 22 -29.14 -13.54 -7.11
N PHE A 23 -27.91 -14.07 -7.18
CA PHE A 23 -27.62 -15.32 -7.88
C PHE A 23 -28.46 -16.49 -7.36
N LEU A 24 -28.59 -16.64 -6.03
CA LEU A 24 -29.42 -17.69 -5.43
C LEU A 24 -30.90 -17.54 -5.78
N ILE A 25 -31.44 -16.33 -5.74
CA ILE A 25 -32.83 -16.06 -6.17
C ILE A 25 -33.02 -16.45 -7.64
N LEU A 26 -32.09 -16.08 -8.51
CA LEU A 26 -32.15 -16.46 -9.92
C LEU A 26 -32.05 -17.98 -10.11
N CYS A 27 -31.24 -18.69 -9.32
CA CYS A 27 -31.21 -20.15 -9.35
C CYS A 27 -32.57 -20.76 -8.98
N CYS A 28 -33.23 -20.26 -7.92
CA CYS A 28 -34.58 -20.72 -7.56
C CYS A 28 -35.60 -20.41 -8.66
N ALA A 29 -35.56 -19.19 -9.21
CA ALA A 29 -36.44 -18.78 -10.31
C ALA A 29 -36.22 -19.64 -11.56
N LEU A 30 -34.96 -19.96 -11.88
CA LEU A 30 -34.61 -20.83 -13.01
C LEU A 30 -35.20 -22.23 -12.84
N VAL A 31 -35.04 -22.84 -11.67
CA VAL A 31 -35.65 -24.15 -11.36
C VAL A 31 -37.16 -24.08 -11.49
N TYR A 32 -37.80 -23.02 -10.97
CA TYR A 32 -39.23 -22.81 -11.09
C TYR A 32 -39.71 -22.71 -12.55
N LEU A 33 -39.03 -21.93 -13.40
CA LEU A 33 -39.40 -21.81 -14.82
C LEU A 33 -39.18 -23.11 -15.60
N ILE A 34 -38.15 -23.90 -15.26
CA ILE A 34 -37.92 -25.22 -15.85
C ILE A 34 -39.10 -26.14 -15.53
N VAL A 35 -39.58 -26.16 -14.28
CA VAL A 35 -40.75 -26.95 -13.87
C VAL A 35 -42.01 -26.48 -14.59
N LYS A 36 -42.17 -25.17 -14.78
CA LYS A 36 -43.34 -24.56 -15.45
C LYS A 36 -43.27 -24.57 -16.98
N LYS A 37 -42.16 -25.03 -17.58
CA LYS A 37 -41.88 -25.04 -19.03
C LYS A 37 -42.01 -23.66 -19.72
N GLU A 38 -41.63 -22.60 -19.03
CA GLU A 38 -41.65 -21.24 -19.57
C GLU A 38 -40.35 -20.87 -20.31
N ASN A 39 -40.30 -19.70 -20.94
CA ASN A 39 -39.15 -19.23 -21.72
C ASN A 39 -37.93 -18.91 -20.82
N ILE A 40 -36.99 -19.86 -20.73
CA ILE A 40 -35.78 -19.78 -19.91
C ILE A 40 -34.79 -18.70 -20.39
N LYS A 41 -34.81 -18.37 -21.70
CA LYS A 41 -33.82 -17.49 -22.33
C LYS A 41 -33.73 -16.11 -21.67
N GLN A 42 -34.85 -15.54 -21.22
CA GLN A 42 -34.90 -14.20 -20.63
C GLN A 42 -34.18 -14.13 -19.28
N ILE A 43 -34.27 -15.19 -18.46
CA ILE A 43 -33.60 -15.28 -17.16
C ILE A 43 -32.10 -15.51 -17.30
N LEU A 44 -31.69 -16.22 -18.35
CA LEU A 44 -30.28 -16.51 -18.59
C LEU A 44 -29.45 -15.23 -18.82
N TYR A 45 -30.01 -14.21 -19.46
CA TYR A 45 -29.36 -12.90 -19.58
C TYR A 45 -29.26 -12.16 -18.24
N PHE A 46 -30.25 -12.36 -17.36
CA PHE A 46 -30.26 -11.77 -16.03
C PHE A 46 -29.16 -12.33 -15.11
N PHE A 47 -28.66 -13.55 -15.37
CA PHE A 47 -27.51 -14.13 -14.66
C PHE A 47 -26.20 -13.36 -14.88
N ALA A 48 -26.06 -12.60 -15.98
CA ALA A 48 -24.87 -11.80 -16.21
C ALA A 48 -24.65 -10.73 -15.12
N VAL A 49 -25.74 -10.16 -14.59
CA VAL A 49 -25.70 -9.10 -13.57
C VAL A 49 -25.04 -9.59 -12.26
N PRO A 50 -25.54 -10.64 -11.57
CA PRO A 50 -24.91 -11.11 -10.35
C PRO A 50 -23.50 -11.65 -10.58
N ILE A 51 -23.21 -12.28 -11.73
CA ILE A 51 -21.86 -12.75 -12.07
C ILE A 51 -20.88 -11.57 -12.13
N LEU A 52 -21.25 -10.47 -12.80
CA LEU A 52 -20.42 -9.26 -12.85
C LEU A 52 -20.27 -8.62 -11.47
N MET A 53 -21.32 -8.59 -10.65
CA MET A 53 -21.25 -8.06 -9.29
C MET A 53 -20.30 -8.86 -8.38
N ILE A 54 -20.32 -10.19 -8.46
CA ILE A 54 -19.42 -11.05 -7.70
C ILE A 54 -17.97 -10.89 -8.21
N GLY A 55 -17.78 -10.87 -9.54
CA GLY A 55 -16.46 -10.78 -10.17
C GLY A 55 -15.78 -9.41 -10.05
N TYR A 56 -16.55 -8.34 -9.76
CA TYR A 56 -16.03 -6.97 -9.67
C TYR A 56 -14.92 -6.81 -8.63
N SER A 57 -15.10 -7.39 -7.43
CA SER A 57 -14.12 -7.32 -6.35
C SER A 57 -12.80 -8.02 -6.72
N SER A 58 -12.88 -9.18 -7.38
CA SER A 58 -11.69 -9.93 -7.83
C SER A 58 -10.87 -9.19 -8.89
N ILE A 59 -11.52 -8.55 -9.87
CA ILE A 59 -10.82 -7.77 -10.90
C ILE A 59 -10.08 -6.58 -10.26
N LYS A 60 -10.69 -5.93 -9.27
CA LYS A 60 -10.07 -4.82 -8.55
C LYS A 60 -8.87 -5.24 -7.73
N GLU A 61 -8.92 -6.39 -7.05
CA GLU A 61 -7.79 -6.91 -6.26
C GLU A 61 -6.56 -7.13 -7.15
N ILE A 62 -6.75 -7.75 -8.31
CA ILE A 62 -5.68 -7.95 -9.31
C ILE A 62 -5.07 -6.61 -9.73
N GLN A 63 -5.92 -5.60 -10.01
CA GLN A 63 -5.46 -4.27 -10.37
C GLN A 63 -4.63 -3.61 -9.26
N VAL A 64 -5.01 -3.76 -7.98
CA VAL A 64 -4.23 -3.25 -6.83
C VAL A 64 -2.87 -3.93 -6.76
N ASN A 65 -2.82 -5.25 -6.90
CA ASN A 65 -1.57 -5.98 -6.87
C ASN A 65 -0.63 -5.57 -8.00
N THR A 66 -1.15 -5.36 -9.21
CA THR A 66 -0.37 -4.80 -10.33
C THR A 66 0.18 -3.41 -9.98
N LEU A 67 -0.61 -2.54 -9.36
CA LEU A 67 -0.16 -1.22 -8.90
C LEU A 67 0.94 -1.33 -7.83
N LYS A 68 0.80 -2.23 -6.85
CA LYS A 68 1.83 -2.47 -5.81
C LYS A 68 3.16 -2.93 -6.44
N ILE A 69 3.11 -3.84 -7.41
CA ILE A 69 4.31 -4.29 -8.14
C ILE A 69 4.93 -3.14 -8.93
N SER A 70 4.11 -2.36 -9.64
CA SER A 70 4.58 -1.20 -10.42
C SER A 70 5.25 -0.16 -9.54
N MET A 71 4.71 0.12 -8.35
CA MET A 71 5.33 1.00 -7.35
C MET A 71 6.72 0.49 -6.95
N GLN A 72 6.84 -0.79 -6.60
CA GLN A 72 8.12 -1.39 -6.21
C GLN A 72 9.17 -1.36 -7.33
N GLN A 73 8.74 -1.46 -8.58
CA GLN A 73 9.60 -1.33 -9.75
C GLN A 73 10.08 0.11 -9.93
N SER A 74 9.18 1.10 -9.91
CA SER A 74 9.55 2.51 -10.04
C SER A 74 10.46 2.98 -8.89
N VAL A 75 10.20 2.52 -7.66
CA VAL A 75 11.09 2.74 -6.51
C VAL A 75 12.49 2.17 -6.78
N LYS A 76 12.58 0.94 -7.31
CA LYS A 76 13.85 0.30 -7.65
C LYS A 76 14.60 1.10 -8.73
N GLU A 77 13.90 1.54 -9.77
CA GLU A 77 14.49 2.33 -10.85
C GLU A 77 15.03 3.67 -10.35
N LEU A 78 14.26 4.39 -9.53
CA LEU A 78 14.69 5.66 -8.95
C LEU A 78 15.84 5.49 -7.97
N SER A 79 15.90 4.37 -7.25
CA SER A 79 17.00 4.05 -6.34
C SER A 79 18.32 3.79 -7.07
N ILE A 80 18.27 3.41 -8.35
CA ILE A 80 19.45 3.25 -9.20
C ILE A 80 19.74 4.56 -9.96
N ASN A 81 18.70 5.24 -10.45
CA ASN A 81 18.80 6.49 -11.18
C ASN A 81 17.78 7.52 -10.65
N PRO A 82 18.18 8.37 -9.69
CA PRO A 82 17.29 9.37 -9.07
C PRO A 82 16.74 10.45 -10.01
N ASN A 83 17.34 10.59 -11.20
CA ASN A 83 16.98 11.61 -12.19
C ASN A 83 16.10 11.06 -13.33
N ASN A 84 15.66 9.79 -13.24
CA ASN A 84 14.75 9.21 -14.22
C ASN A 84 13.35 9.84 -14.12
N SER A 85 13.04 10.77 -15.05
CA SER A 85 11.76 11.47 -15.10
C SER A 85 10.56 10.52 -15.33
N ASN A 86 10.72 9.51 -16.18
CA ASN A 86 9.64 8.56 -16.49
C ASN A 86 9.28 7.72 -15.27
N ALA A 87 10.28 7.22 -14.54
CA ALA A 87 10.07 6.45 -13.31
C ALA A 87 9.44 7.32 -12.21
N ARG A 88 9.77 8.62 -12.14
CA ARG A 88 9.17 9.57 -11.20
C ARG A 88 7.68 9.80 -11.50
N ILE A 89 7.32 10.04 -12.75
CA ILE A 89 5.92 10.21 -13.18
C ILE A 89 5.11 8.93 -12.92
N ALA A 90 5.68 7.77 -13.25
CA ALA A 90 5.05 6.48 -12.98
C ALA A 90 4.80 6.27 -11.47
N LEU A 91 5.81 6.54 -10.64
CA LEU A 91 5.69 6.42 -9.19
C LEU A 91 4.62 7.38 -8.63
N GLU A 92 4.56 8.62 -9.10
CA GLU A 92 3.56 9.60 -8.66
C GLU A 92 2.13 9.13 -8.97
N ASN A 93 1.90 8.65 -10.20
CA ASN A 93 0.59 8.16 -10.63
C ASN A 93 0.13 6.93 -9.84
N VAL A 94 1.03 5.98 -9.62
CA VAL A 94 0.73 4.77 -8.85
C VAL A 94 0.51 5.11 -7.37
N THR A 95 1.31 6.01 -6.80
CA THR A 95 1.16 6.47 -5.42
C THR A 95 -0.21 7.09 -5.19
N LYS A 96 -0.64 8.04 -6.04
CA LYS A 96 -1.98 8.66 -5.95
C LYS A 96 -3.12 7.64 -5.99
N LYS A 97 -3.01 6.61 -6.83
CA LYS A 97 -4.03 5.54 -6.91
C LYS A 97 -4.08 4.70 -5.64
N LEU A 98 -2.92 4.34 -5.09
CA LEU A 98 -2.82 3.53 -3.86
C LEU A 98 -3.19 4.32 -2.60
N GLU A 99 -2.95 5.64 -2.55
CA GLU A 99 -3.38 6.51 -1.43
C GLU A 99 -4.86 6.37 -1.10
N SER A 100 -5.71 6.28 -2.13
CA SER A 100 -7.18 6.15 -1.96
C SER A 100 -7.62 4.79 -1.38
N ARG A 101 -6.75 3.77 -1.45
CA ARG A 101 -7.06 2.39 -1.06
C ARG A 101 -6.26 1.90 0.15
N ALA A 102 -5.28 2.67 0.62
CA ALA A 102 -4.39 2.26 1.69
C ALA A 102 -5.13 2.11 3.02
N LYS A 103 -5.15 0.88 3.54
CA LYS A 103 -5.72 0.55 4.85
C LYS A 103 -4.75 -0.20 5.74
N SER A 104 -3.96 -1.10 5.15
CA SER A 104 -2.98 -1.89 5.90
C SER A 104 -1.79 -1.02 6.33
N THR A 105 -1.15 -1.39 7.43
CA THR A 105 0.11 -0.76 7.85
C THR A 105 1.14 -0.84 6.72
N GLN A 106 1.27 -1.98 6.05
CA GLN A 106 2.22 -2.17 4.94
C GLN A 106 1.99 -1.20 3.77
N ASP A 107 0.73 -0.96 3.38
CA ASP A 107 0.42 -0.01 2.31
C ASP A 107 0.80 1.42 2.70
N LEU A 108 0.55 1.79 3.96
CA LEU A 108 0.93 3.11 4.48
C LEU A 108 2.45 3.31 4.50
N ILE A 109 3.21 2.26 4.83
CA ILE A 109 4.68 2.27 4.76
C ILE A 109 5.14 2.47 3.31
N ALA A 110 4.61 1.69 2.38
CA ALA A 110 4.98 1.77 0.96
C ALA A 110 4.64 3.14 0.35
N ILE A 111 3.51 3.74 0.72
CA ILE A 111 3.12 5.08 0.30
C ILE A 111 4.03 6.15 0.92
N SER A 112 4.35 5.99 2.21
CA SER A 112 5.29 6.86 2.90
C SER A 112 6.67 6.84 2.23
N GLU A 113 7.16 5.65 1.88
CA GLU A 113 8.42 5.45 1.16
C GLU A 113 8.37 6.10 -0.23
N SER A 114 7.26 5.95 -0.94
CA SER A 114 7.09 6.54 -2.27
C SER A 114 7.10 8.06 -2.23
N HIS A 115 6.42 8.69 -1.26
CA HIS A 115 6.46 10.15 -1.08
C HIS A 115 7.84 10.65 -0.69
N LEU A 116 8.59 9.88 0.08
CA LEU A 116 9.96 10.19 0.45
C LEU A 116 10.88 10.25 -0.79
N ILE A 117 10.76 9.29 -1.71
CA ILE A 117 11.48 9.26 -2.99
C ILE A 117 11.01 10.36 -3.95
N LEU A 118 9.72 10.70 -3.92
CA LEU A 118 9.14 11.80 -4.71
C LEU A 118 9.46 13.19 -4.15
N GLU A 119 10.24 13.26 -3.06
CA GLU A 119 10.61 14.50 -2.37
C GLU A 119 9.43 15.28 -1.76
N ASN A 120 8.34 14.56 -1.48
CA ASN A 120 7.17 15.06 -0.77
C ASN A 120 7.27 14.72 0.72
N SER A 121 8.18 15.37 1.42
CA SER A 121 8.50 15.11 2.83
C SER A 121 7.30 15.27 3.77
N GLU A 122 6.42 16.23 3.52
CA GLU A 122 5.20 16.43 4.32
C GLU A 122 4.26 15.22 4.24
N LYS A 123 3.99 14.72 3.03
CA LYS A 123 3.16 13.53 2.86
C LYS A 123 3.86 12.28 3.38
N ALA A 124 5.18 12.15 3.20
CA ALA A 124 5.95 11.05 3.75
C ALA A 124 5.79 10.98 5.28
N ILE A 125 5.95 12.09 5.99
CA ILE A 125 5.74 12.14 7.45
C ILE A 125 4.29 11.79 7.82
N LEU A 126 3.30 12.34 7.10
CA LEU A 126 1.89 12.08 7.34
C LEU A 126 1.54 10.59 7.25
N TYR A 127 2.01 9.89 6.21
CA TYR A 127 1.73 8.46 6.04
C TYR A 127 2.55 7.58 6.99
N ALA A 128 3.77 7.97 7.33
CA ALA A 128 4.55 7.33 8.40
C ALA A 128 3.81 7.39 9.75
N ASP A 129 3.29 8.55 10.13
CA ASP A 129 2.54 8.72 11.37
C ASP A 129 1.24 7.90 11.38
N LYS A 130 0.55 7.82 10.24
CA LYS A 130 -0.62 6.92 10.07
C LYS A 130 -0.24 5.45 10.26
N ALA A 131 0.89 5.01 9.70
CA ALA A 131 1.37 3.64 9.84
C ALA A 131 1.67 3.30 11.31
N LEU A 132 2.41 4.16 12.01
CA LEU A 132 2.72 4.00 13.44
C LEU A 132 1.44 3.97 14.29
N LYS A 133 0.47 4.83 14.01
CA LYS A 133 -0.81 4.86 14.72
C LYS A 133 -1.61 3.57 14.52
N ASN A 134 -1.69 3.06 13.29
CA ASN A 134 -2.38 1.81 13.00
C ASN A 134 -1.72 0.61 13.70
N GLN A 135 -0.40 0.60 13.76
CA GLN A 135 0.37 -0.45 14.42
C GLN A 135 0.22 -0.43 15.93
N ASN A 136 0.31 0.76 16.55
CA ASN A 136 0.06 0.92 17.99
C ASN A 136 -1.37 0.53 18.39
N LYS A 137 -2.36 0.78 17.52
CA LYS A 137 -3.74 0.34 17.73
C LYS A 137 -3.87 -1.19 17.70
N LYS A 138 -3.14 -1.87 16.82
CA LYS A 138 -3.09 -3.35 16.77
C LYS A 138 -2.47 -3.92 18.05
N LEU A 139 -1.41 -3.28 18.55
CA LEU A 139 -0.69 -3.70 19.77
C LEU A 139 -1.47 -3.49 21.08
N THR A 140 -2.43 -2.56 21.10
CA THR A 140 -3.19 -2.18 22.31
C THR A 140 -4.57 -2.82 22.42
N ASN A 141 -4.98 -3.65 21.45
CA ASN A 141 -6.25 -4.39 21.48
C ASN A 141 -6.00 -5.89 21.79
N PRO A 142 -6.07 -6.32 23.06
CA PRO A 142 -5.77 -7.71 23.47
C PRO A 142 -6.82 -8.76 23.05
N LEU A 143 -7.90 -8.38 22.37
CA LEU A 143 -8.99 -9.30 21.99
C LEU A 143 -8.77 -10.07 20.67
N ASN A 144 -7.60 -9.96 20.03
CA ASN A 144 -7.29 -10.70 18.80
C ASN A 144 -6.25 -11.81 18.98
N MET A 145 -5.79 -12.06 20.21
CA MET A 145 -4.92 -13.20 20.57
C MET A 145 -5.75 -14.49 20.62
N ASN A 146 -5.96 -15.16 19.49
CA ASN A 146 -6.42 -16.56 19.49
C ASN A 146 -6.06 -17.34 18.22
N ASN A 147 -5.19 -16.81 17.34
CA ASN A 147 -4.76 -17.57 16.17
C ASN A 147 -3.26 -17.86 16.25
N SER A 148 -2.93 -19.14 16.27
CA SER A 148 -1.57 -19.69 16.32
C SER A 148 -0.68 -19.39 15.08
N ASP A 149 -1.07 -18.44 14.23
CA ASP A 149 -0.29 -17.93 13.10
C ASP A 149 0.56 -16.67 13.50
N ASP A 150 0.43 -16.18 14.74
CA ASP A 150 0.86 -14.84 15.20
C ASP A 150 2.38 -14.67 15.48
N GLU A 151 3.19 -15.73 15.53
CA GLU A 151 4.62 -15.59 15.89
C GLU A 151 5.50 -14.99 14.78
N GLU A 152 5.19 -15.23 13.50
CA GLU A 152 5.89 -14.58 12.38
C GLU A 152 5.39 -13.15 12.14
N GLU A 153 4.10 -12.88 12.40
CA GLU A 153 3.49 -11.56 12.23
C GLU A 153 3.99 -10.56 13.29
N HIS A 154 4.25 -11.01 14.52
CA HIS A 154 4.79 -10.17 15.60
C HIS A 154 6.25 -9.73 15.40
N LYS A 155 7.12 -10.58 14.84
CA LYS A 155 8.50 -10.19 14.45
C LYS A 155 8.50 -9.23 13.26
N PHE A 156 7.53 -9.39 12.36
CA PHE A 156 7.32 -8.49 11.23
C PHE A 156 6.83 -7.09 11.67
N ASP A 157 6.02 -7.03 12.73
CA ASP A 157 5.55 -5.76 13.29
C ASP A 157 6.68 -4.92 13.92
N LEU A 158 7.65 -5.51 14.64
CA LEU A 158 8.76 -4.74 15.22
C LEU A 158 9.73 -4.15 14.16
N LYS A 159 10.07 -4.94 13.13
CA LYS A 159 10.97 -4.49 12.04
C LYS A 159 10.32 -3.40 11.17
N SER A 160 8.99 -3.42 11.06
CA SER A 160 8.25 -2.39 10.33
C SER A 160 8.17 -1.07 11.10
N ILE A 161 8.05 -1.06 12.43
CA ILE A 161 8.15 0.17 13.26
C ILE A 161 9.48 0.88 13.02
N GLU A 162 10.59 0.14 13.11
CA GLU A 162 11.93 0.69 12.90
C GLU A 162 12.08 1.28 11.48
N THR A 163 11.53 0.60 10.47
CA THR A 163 11.53 1.07 9.09
C THR A 163 10.75 2.38 8.94
N VAL A 164 9.61 2.52 9.62
CA VAL A 164 8.79 3.74 9.56
C VAL A 164 9.46 4.92 10.25
N GLU A 165 10.07 4.70 11.41
CA GLU A 165 10.83 5.75 12.10
C GLU A 165 12.05 6.22 11.28
N LYS A 166 12.71 5.29 10.58
CA LYS A 166 13.78 5.62 9.61
C LYS A 166 13.25 6.50 8.48
N ILE A 167 12.13 6.11 7.84
CA ILE A 167 11.50 6.90 6.77
C ILE A 167 11.12 8.30 7.27
N LYS A 168 10.53 8.40 8.45
CA LYS A 168 10.15 9.68 9.08
C LYS A 168 11.37 10.56 9.34
N THR A 169 12.47 9.97 9.82
CA THR A 169 13.73 10.69 10.06
C THR A 169 14.31 11.23 8.75
N LEU A 170 14.36 10.40 7.70
CA LEU A 170 14.83 10.82 6.36
C LEU A 170 13.95 11.94 5.78
N ALA A 171 12.63 11.84 5.92
CA ALA A 171 11.70 12.87 5.47
C ALA A 171 11.92 14.21 6.18
N LYS A 172 12.17 14.20 7.50
CA LYS A 172 12.52 15.40 8.27
C LYS A 172 13.85 16.01 7.82
N ILE A 173 14.85 15.18 7.55
CA ILE A 173 16.13 15.64 7.00
C ILE A 173 15.92 16.30 5.63
N GLN A 174 15.14 15.67 4.75
CA GLN A 174 14.79 16.22 3.44
C GLN A 174 14.05 17.56 3.53
N GLN A 175 13.08 17.69 4.45
CA GLN A 175 12.40 18.95 4.74
C GLN A 175 13.38 20.02 5.23
N GLY A 176 14.33 19.63 6.10
CA GLY A 176 15.40 20.49 6.57
C GLY A 176 16.32 20.98 5.45
N ILE A 177 16.74 20.09 4.54
CA ILE A 177 17.58 20.43 3.37
C ILE A 177 16.84 21.40 2.42
N LYS A 178 15.54 21.19 2.21
CA LYS A 178 14.71 22.08 1.40
C LYS A 178 14.65 23.51 1.98
N THR A 179 14.72 23.62 3.30
CA THR A 179 14.68 24.90 4.02
C THR A 179 16.07 25.53 4.15
N ASN A 180 17.11 24.73 4.37
CA ASN A 180 18.50 25.14 4.42
C ASN A 180 19.37 24.13 3.62
N PRO A 181 19.79 24.47 2.40
CA PRO A 181 20.61 23.60 1.54
C PRO A 181 21.96 23.20 2.15
N ASN A 182 22.50 23.98 3.09
CA ASN A 182 23.78 23.70 3.75
C ASN A 182 23.64 22.86 5.03
N LEU A 183 22.42 22.45 5.41
CA LEU A 183 22.16 21.72 6.66
C LEU A 183 23.02 20.47 6.85
N LEU A 184 23.33 19.74 5.77
CA LEU A 184 24.21 18.56 5.80
C LEU A 184 25.71 18.90 5.88
N LYS A 185 26.12 20.13 5.61
CA LYS A 185 27.50 20.60 5.83
C LYS A 185 27.64 21.16 7.24
N ASP A 186 26.60 21.82 7.74
CA ASP A 186 26.62 22.54 9.01
C ASP A 186 26.35 21.65 10.23
N LYS A 187 25.79 20.44 10.03
CA LYS A 187 25.46 19.50 11.11
C LYS A 187 26.02 18.09 10.84
N PRO A 188 27.29 17.81 11.20
CA PRO A 188 27.90 16.49 11.03
C PRO A 188 27.14 15.38 11.80
N GLU A 189 26.46 15.73 12.89
CA GLU A 189 25.59 14.81 13.64
C GLU A 189 24.44 14.23 12.79
N LEU A 190 23.98 14.93 11.76
CA LEU A 190 22.95 14.42 10.85
C LEU A 190 23.53 13.36 9.90
N ILE A 191 24.79 13.52 9.48
CA ILE A 191 25.52 12.52 8.70
C ILE A 191 25.74 11.27 9.57
N GLU A 192 26.11 11.46 10.84
CA GLU A 192 26.26 10.36 11.79
C GLU A 192 24.94 9.61 12.03
N LYS A 193 23.82 10.34 12.18
CA LYS A 193 22.48 9.74 12.27
C LYS A 193 22.11 9.00 10.99
N LEU A 194 22.48 9.50 9.81
CA LEU A 194 22.26 8.82 8.54
C LEU A 194 23.06 7.52 8.46
N ASN A 195 24.34 7.55 8.85
CA ASN A 195 25.24 6.39 8.83
C ASN A 195 24.83 5.32 9.87
N LYS A 196 24.19 5.72 10.96
CA LYS A 196 23.61 4.81 11.97
C LYS A 196 22.33 4.13 11.50
N ILE A 197 21.67 4.65 10.46
CA ILE A 197 20.57 3.95 9.80
C ILE A 197 21.22 2.89 8.91
N ASP A 198 21.38 1.68 9.45
CA ASP A 198 22.07 0.54 8.83
C ASP A 198 21.85 0.44 7.30
N THR A 199 22.95 0.60 6.55
CA THR A 199 23.05 0.82 5.10
C THR A 199 22.69 -0.40 4.24
N THR A 200 22.28 -1.51 4.84
CA THR A 200 22.29 -2.81 4.16
C THR A 200 20.97 -3.23 3.51
N GLN A 201 19.81 -2.59 3.77
CA GLN A 201 18.53 -3.24 3.39
C GLN A 201 17.46 -2.42 2.65
N THR A 202 17.50 -1.09 2.51
CA THR A 202 16.39 -0.37 1.85
C THR A 202 16.79 0.41 0.60
N LYS A 203 16.00 0.24 -0.47
CA LYS A 203 16.15 0.94 -1.76
C LYS A 203 16.14 2.46 -1.57
N THR A 204 15.33 2.94 -0.65
CA THR A 204 15.18 4.36 -0.30
C THR A 204 16.42 5.00 0.31
N ILE A 205 17.21 4.27 1.11
CA ILE A 205 18.49 4.79 1.60
C ILE A 205 19.46 4.99 0.43
N LYS A 206 19.55 4.03 -0.50
CA LYS A 206 20.38 4.17 -1.71
C LYS A 206 19.98 5.39 -2.55
N TYR A 207 18.68 5.65 -2.69
CA TYR A 207 18.19 6.88 -3.33
C TYR A 207 18.72 8.14 -2.61
N PHE A 208 18.61 8.18 -1.28
CA PHE A 208 19.07 9.31 -0.47
C PHE A 208 20.59 9.51 -0.57
N ASP A 209 21.37 8.45 -0.52
CA ASP A 209 22.83 8.49 -0.63
C ASP A 209 23.24 9.06 -2.00
N ILE A 210 22.68 8.54 -3.10
CA ILE A 210 23.01 9.00 -4.45
C ILE A 210 22.56 10.45 -4.66
N LYS A 211 21.36 10.82 -4.19
CA LYS A 211 20.76 12.13 -4.45
C LYS A 211 21.38 13.24 -3.59
N TYR A 212 21.62 13.01 -2.30
CA TYR A 212 21.99 14.05 -1.34
C TYR A 212 23.42 13.94 -0.80
N LEU A 213 23.99 12.74 -0.69
CA LEU A 213 25.34 12.55 -0.16
C LEU A 213 26.42 12.55 -1.24
N ASN A 214 26.21 11.84 -2.35
CA ASN A 214 27.19 11.75 -3.44
C ASN A 214 27.27 13.00 -4.31
N GLN A 215 26.27 13.89 -4.26
CA GLN A 215 26.34 15.22 -4.89
C GLN A 215 27.36 16.16 -4.22
N LYS A 216 28.04 15.75 -3.12
CA LYS A 216 29.14 16.50 -2.51
C LYS A 216 30.52 16.30 -3.18
N ILE A 217 30.66 15.42 -4.18
CA ILE A 217 31.98 15.07 -4.77
C ILE A 217 32.31 15.85 -6.07
N ASN A 218 31.41 16.67 -6.61
CA ASN A 218 31.72 17.55 -7.75
C ASN A 218 31.44 19.02 -7.43
#